data_AF-A0A2D6NBY0-F1
#
_entry.id   AF-A0A2D6NBY0-F1
#
_cell.length_a   1.000
_cell.length_b   1.000
_cell.length_c   1.000
_cell.angle_alpha   90.00
_cell.angle_beta   90.00
_cell.angle_gamma   90.00
#
_symmetry.space_group_name_H-M   'P 1'
#
loop_
_entity.id
_entity.type
_entity.pdbx_description
1 polymer ?
#
loop_
_entity_poly.entity_id
_entity_poly.type
_entity_poly.pdbx_seq_one_letter_code
_entity_poly.pdbx_strand_id
1 'polypeptide(L)'
;MKWTDRDIKYLVNNYSKRVHVDDICLYLKRGRRSVQHKAVRLGVGRKGMLVKRMGDVTPREIIDKRYYLKNKSKVHRRRMDRRWRIKLKLVKLMGGKCSLCGYNRCVPALEFHHKTKEKDASIAELIKNTSEQNVLKEVKRCVLVCANCHRELHQKDP
;
A
#
# COMPACT_ATOMS: atom_id res chain seq x y z
N MET A 1 -19.02 -15.65 16.19
CA MET A 1 -20.14 -14.96 16.86
C MET A 1 -19.95 -13.44 16.78
N LYS A 2 -20.89 -12.71 16.15
CA LYS A 2 -20.83 -11.24 16.01
C LYS A 2 -21.05 -10.56 17.37
N TRP A 3 -20.47 -9.37 17.57
CA TRP A 3 -20.69 -8.55 18.78
C TRP A 3 -21.95 -7.72 18.60
N THR A 4 -22.87 -7.78 19.55
CA THR A 4 -24.07 -6.94 19.53
C THR A 4 -23.79 -5.56 20.14
N ASP A 5 -24.66 -4.58 19.91
CA ASP A 5 -24.54 -3.26 20.53
C ASP A 5 -24.65 -3.34 22.06
N ARG A 6 -25.44 -4.29 22.57
CA ARG A 6 -25.52 -4.59 24.01
C ARG A 6 -24.20 -5.11 24.56
N ASP A 7 -23.55 -6.05 23.86
CA ASP A 7 -22.23 -6.59 24.24
C ASP A 7 -21.18 -5.47 24.27
N ILE A 8 -21.19 -4.60 23.25
CA ILE A 8 -20.25 -3.48 23.12
C ILE A 8 -20.47 -2.47 24.26
N LYS A 9 -21.72 -2.06 24.51
CA LYS A 9 -22.07 -1.12 25.58
C LYS A 9 -21.67 -1.67 26.95
N TYR A 10 -21.94 -2.95 27.21
CA TYR A 10 -21.53 -3.60 28.45
C TYR A 10 -20.00 -3.64 28.58
N LEU A 11 -19.27 -4.02 27.52
CA LEU A 11 -17.82 -4.05 27.54
C LEU A 11 -17.22 -2.68 27.81
N VAL A 12 -17.65 -1.62 27.11
CA VAL A 12 -17.15 -0.25 27.30
C VAL A 12 -17.35 0.23 28.73
N ASN A 13 -18.53 -0.05 29.30
CA ASN A 13 -18.90 0.43 30.63
C ASN A 13 -18.19 -0.29 31.78
N ASN A 14 -17.66 -1.50 31.55
CA ASN A 14 -17.13 -2.35 32.62
C ASN A 14 -15.63 -2.65 32.47
N TYR A 15 -15.09 -2.65 31.25
CA TYR A 15 -13.70 -3.04 31.00
C TYR A 15 -12.67 -2.02 31.51
N SER A 16 -13.02 -0.73 31.49
CA SER A 16 -12.19 0.36 32.02
C SER A 16 -12.30 0.53 33.55
N LYS A 17 -13.30 -0.10 34.17
CA LYS A 17 -13.53 -0.09 35.62
C LYS A 17 -12.74 -1.22 36.31
N ARG A 18 -12.71 -1.24 37.64
CA ARG A 18 -12.05 -2.29 38.46
C ARG A 18 -12.76 -3.67 38.40
N VAL A 19 -13.54 -3.95 37.35
CA VAL A 19 -14.22 -5.24 37.17
C VAL A 19 -13.20 -6.27 36.67
N HIS A 20 -13.24 -7.49 37.24
CA HIS A 20 -12.32 -8.54 36.81
C HIS A 20 -12.65 -8.99 35.38
N VAL A 21 -11.64 -9.37 34.61
CA VAL A 21 -11.83 -9.63 33.17
C VAL A 21 -12.62 -10.91 32.98
N ASP A 22 -12.51 -11.83 33.94
CA ASP A 22 -13.23 -13.09 33.93
C ASP A 22 -14.73 -12.88 34.16
N ASP A 23 -15.13 -11.92 35.01
CA ASP A 23 -16.55 -11.57 35.19
C ASP A 23 -17.15 -11.04 33.88
N ILE A 24 -16.38 -10.23 33.16
CA ILE A 24 -16.77 -9.72 31.83
C ILE A 24 -16.86 -10.88 30.81
N CYS A 25 -15.93 -11.83 30.87
CA CYS A 25 -15.94 -13.02 30.00
C CYS A 25 -17.15 -13.91 30.27
N LEU A 26 -17.48 -14.12 31.54
CA LEU A 26 -18.64 -14.88 32.00
C LEU A 26 -19.93 -14.22 31.53
N TYR A 27 -20.09 -12.91 31.77
CA TYR A 27 -21.27 -12.16 31.35
C TYR A 27 -21.47 -12.20 29.83
N LEU A 28 -20.40 -11.95 29.07
CA LEU A 28 -20.45 -11.92 27.61
C LEU A 28 -20.43 -13.31 26.97
N LYS A 29 -20.22 -14.38 27.77
CA LYS A 29 -20.04 -15.77 27.32
C LYS A 29 -18.96 -15.87 26.23
N ARG A 30 -17.82 -15.20 26.43
CA ARG A 30 -16.71 -15.12 25.47
C ARG A 30 -15.37 -15.37 26.14
N GLY A 31 -14.43 -15.94 25.40
CA GLY A 31 -13.07 -16.17 25.88
C GLY A 31 -12.29 -14.87 26.13
N ARG A 32 -11.39 -14.91 27.12
CA ARG A 32 -10.57 -13.77 27.57
C ARG A 32 -9.86 -13.03 26.43
N ARG A 33 -9.23 -13.77 25.51
CA ARG A 33 -8.54 -13.19 24.34
C ARG A 33 -9.49 -12.41 23.42
N SER A 34 -10.72 -12.89 23.23
CA SER A 34 -11.72 -12.21 22.40
C SER A 34 -12.20 -10.91 23.04
N VAL A 35 -12.41 -10.91 24.35
CA VAL A 35 -12.84 -9.73 25.12
C VAL A 35 -11.73 -8.66 25.10
N GLN A 36 -10.49 -9.06 25.40
CA GLN A 36 -9.33 -8.17 25.39
C GLN A 36 -9.07 -7.56 24.00
N HIS A 37 -9.09 -8.38 22.94
CA HIS A 37 -8.94 -7.89 21.56
C HIS A 37 -10.03 -6.89 21.18
N LYS A 38 -11.29 -7.14 21.56
CA LYS A 38 -12.39 -6.22 21.26
C LYS A 38 -12.23 -4.91 22.03
N ALA A 39 -11.87 -4.97 23.31
CA ALA A 39 -11.64 -3.78 24.13
C ALA A 39 -10.53 -2.88 23.58
N VAL A 40 -9.39 -3.47 23.16
CA VAL A 40 -8.30 -2.74 22.49
C VAL A 40 -8.78 -2.05 21.21
N ARG A 41 -9.56 -2.75 20.37
CA ARG A 41 -10.12 -2.16 19.13
C ARG A 41 -11.14 -1.04 19.38
N LEU A 42 -11.83 -1.08 20.52
CA LEU A 42 -12.76 -0.03 20.95
C LEU A 42 -12.06 1.11 21.72
N GLY A 43 -10.73 1.04 21.92
CA GLY A 43 -9.98 2.03 22.67
C GLY A 43 -10.23 2.03 24.18
N VAL A 44 -10.84 0.98 24.72
CA VAL A 44 -11.18 0.88 26.15
C VAL A 44 -10.04 0.19 26.89
N GLY A 45 -9.21 0.96 27.60
CA GLY A 45 -8.11 0.46 28.42
C GLY A 45 -8.51 0.29 29.90
N ARG A 46 -7.93 -0.70 30.59
CA ARG A 46 -7.94 -0.75 32.06
C ARG A 46 -7.04 0.37 32.60
N LYS A 47 -7.45 1.07 33.67
CA LYS A 47 -6.60 2.04 34.38
C LYS A 47 -5.26 1.35 34.74
N GLY A 48 -4.16 1.76 34.11
CA GLY A 48 -2.82 1.16 34.28
C GLY A 48 -2.34 0.21 33.17
N MET A 49 -3.12 -0.06 32.12
CA MET A 49 -2.63 -0.77 30.93
C MET A 49 -2.02 0.23 29.95
N LEU A 50 -0.76 0.01 29.54
CA LEU A 50 -0.01 0.85 28.60
C LEU A 50 -0.81 1.05 27.29
N VAL A 51 -1.49 2.19 27.17
CA VAL A 51 -1.93 2.69 25.87
C VAL A 51 -0.66 3.15 25.17
N LYS A 52 -0.35 2.56 24.00
CA LYS A 52 0.81 2.93 23.17
C LYS A 52 0.93 4.46 23.14
N ARG A 53 1.99 5.03 23.71
CA ARG A 53 2.22 6.46 23.64
C ARG A 53 2.58 6.82 22.21
N MET A 54 2.24 8.03 21.79
CA MET A 54 2.66 8.56 20.50
C MET A 54 4.20 8.52 20.45
N GLY A 55 4.78 7.68 19.59
CA GLY A 55 6.23 7.45 19.52
C GLY A 55 6.72 6.06 19.97
N ASP A 56 5.90 5.27 20.67
CA ASP A 56 6.29 3.90 21.03
C ASP A 56 6.39 3.03 19.76
N VAL A 57 7.36 2.12 19.71
CA VAL A 57 7.49 1.15 18.60
C VAL A 57 6.82 -0.16 19.01
N THR A 58 5.90 -0.67 18.19
CA THR A 58 5.26 -1.97 18.43
C THR A 58 6.24 -3.12 18.19
N PRO A 59 6.04 -4.27 18.87
CA PRO A 59 6.78 -5.49 18.54
C PRO A 59 6.71 -5.85 17.05
N ARG A 60 5.58 -5.59 16.39
CA ARG A 60 5.42 -5.83 14.96
C ARG A 60 6.34 -4.94 14.11
N GLU A 61 6.39 -3.65 14.40
CA GLU A 61 7.28 -2.69 13.70
C GLU A 61 8.76 -3.09 13.86
N ILE A 62 9.17 -3.56 15.04
CA ILE A 62 10.54 -4.07 15.28
C ILE A 62 10.82 -5.30 14.41
N ILE A 63 9.89 -6.28 14.38
CA ILE A 63 10.02 -7.50 13.59
C ILE A 63 10.09 -7.17 12.09
N ASP A 64 9.20 -6.32 11.59
CA ASP A 64 9.15 -5.91 10.19
C ASP A 64 10.42 -5.16 9.79
N LYS A 65 10.94 -4.27 10.66
CA LYS A 65 12.22 -3.57 10.43
C LYS A 65 13.38 -4.55 10.38
N ARG A 66 13.48 -5.51 11.31
CA ARG A 66 14.52 -6.55 11.30
C ARG A 66 14.46 -7.40 10.04
N TYR A 67 13.27 -7.85 9.66
CA TYR A 67 13.06 -8.60 8.43
C TYR A 67 13.48 -7.79 7.20
N TYR A 68 13.07 -6.52 7.10
CA TYR A 68 13.43 -5.65 5.99
C TYR A 68 14.94 -5.44 5.91
N LEU A 69 15.61 -5.13 7.02
CA LEU A 69 17.06 -4.92 7.03
C LEU A 69 17.81 -6.19 6.58
N LYS A 70 17.42 -7.36 7.10
CA LYS A 70 18.00 -8.66 6.70
C LYS A 70 17.76 -8.99 5.22
N ASN A 71 16.65 -8.53 4.65
CA ASN A 71 16.23 -8.87 3.28
C ASN A 71 16.29 -7.67 2.31
N LYS A 72 16.95 -6.56 2.67
CA LYS A 72 16.87 -5.28 1.93
C LYS A 72 17.24 -5.46 0.46
N SER A 73 18.33 -6.17 0.18
CA SER A 73 18.80 -6.46 -1.18
C SER A 73 17.80 -7.32 -1.97
N LYS A 74 17.24 -8.36 -1.35
CA LYS A 74 16.22 -9.23 -1.96
C LYS A 74 14.93 -8.46 -2.26
N VAL A 75 14.47 -7.63 -1.33
CA VAL A 75 13.30 -6.77 -1.50
C VAL A 75 13.53 -5.75 -2.62
N HIS A 76 14.70 -5.11 -2.65
CA HIS A 76 15.08 -4.18 -3.70
C HIS A 76 15.09 -4.86 -5.08
N ARG A 77 15.74 -6.01 -5.19
CA ARG A 77 15.79 -6.81 -6.44
C ARG A 77 14.39 -7.17 -6.92
N ARG A 78 13.54 -7.73 -6.06
CA ARG A 78 12.13 -8.06 -6.40
C ARG A 78 11.35 -6.84 -6.90
N ARG A 79 11.57 -5.67 -6.30
CA ARG A 79 10.94 -4.41 -6.74
C ARG A 79 11.44 -3.99 -8.13
N MET A 80 12.75 -4.09 -8.37
CA MET A 80 13.35 -3.79 -9.67
C MET A 80 12.86 -4.76 -10.76
N ASP A 81 12.86 -6.07 -10.46
CA ASP A 81 12.39 -7.11 -11.39
C ASP A 81 10.93 -6.90 -11.77
N ARG A 82 10.07 -6.55 -10.79
CA ARG A 82 8.66 -6.25 -11.05
C ARG A 82 8.51 -5.01 -11.94
N ARG A 83 9.24 -3.94 -11.65
CA ARG A 83 9.21 -2.71 -12.47
C ARG A 83 9.65 -2.98 -13.90
N TRP A 84 10.73 -3.73 -14.07
CA TRP A 84 11.27 -4.08 -15.37
C TRP A 84 10.32 -4.96 -16.17
N ARG A 85 9.77 -6.01 -15.55
CA ARG A 85 8.81 -6.91 -16.21
C ARG A 85 7.56 -6.18 -16.70
N ILE A 86 7.00 -5.29 -15.88
CA ILE A 86 5.83 -4.51 -16.28
C ILE A 86 6.22 -3.50 -17.37
N LYS A 87 7.36 -2.79 -17.24
CA LYS A 87 7.84 -1.87 -18.29
C LYS A 87 7.98 -2.58 -19.64
N LEU A 88 8.63 -3.74 -19.68
CA LEU A 88 8.79 -4.54 -20.90
C LEU A 88 7.44 -4.92 -21.51
N LYS A 89 6.49 -5.38 -20.68
CA LYS A 89 5.14 -5.74 -21.14
C LYS A 89 4.42 -4.54 -21.76
N LEU A 90 4.44 -3.39 -21.09
CA LEU A 90 3.80 -2.17 -21.58
C LEU A 90 4.46 -1.66 -22.86
N VAL A 91 5.79 -1.65 -22.94
CA VAL A 91 6.53 -1.25 -24.14
C VAL A 91 6.16 -2.15 -25.33
N LYS A 92 6.09 -3.47 -25.13
CA LYS A 92 5.66 -4.41 -26.17
C LYS A 92 4.22 -4.16 -26.61
N LEU A 93 3.31 -3.93 -25.66
CA LEU A 93 1.90 -3.59 -25.95
C LEU A 93 1.76 -2.30 -26.75
N MET A 94 2.65 -1.34 -26.55
CA MET A 94 2.64 -0.03 -27.21
C MET A 94 3.49 0.00 -28.51
N GLY A 95 3.83 -1.17 -29.07
CA GLY A 95 4.51 -1.28 -30.37
C GLY A 95 6.04 -1.34 -30.32
N GLY A 96 6.65 -1.29 -29.13
CA GLY A 96 8.08 -1.57 -28.93
C GLY A 96 9.05 -0.50 -29.43
N LYS A 97 8.56 0.63 -29.92
CA LYS A 97 9.36 1.72 -30.49
C LYS A 97 8.74 3.07 -30.19
N CYS A 98 9.55 4.13 -30.28
CA CYS A 98 9.05 5.51 -30.23
C CYS A 98 8.03 5.73 -31.35
N SER A 99 6.84 6.20 -31.01
CA SER A 99 5.77 6.49 -31.98
C SER A 99 6.05 7.71 -32.85
N LEU A 100 7.03 8.55 -32.49
CA LEU A 100 7.38 9.77 -33.22
C LEU A 100 8.58 9.57 -34.15
N CYS A 101 9.69 9.03 -33.64
CA CYS A 101 10.94 8.90 -34.41
C CYS A 101 11.36 7.44 -34.68
N GLY A 102 10.58 6.46 -34.24
CA GLY A 102 10.87 5.04 -34.49
C GLY A 102 11.99 4.41 -33.65
N TYR A 103 12.64 5.16 -32.74
CA TYR A 103 13.71 4.64 -31.87
C TYR A 103 13.27 3.38 -31.10
N ASN A 104 14.06 2.30 -31.19
CA ASN A 104 13.78 1.02 -30.55
C ASN A 104 15.04 0.30 -30.01
N ARG A 105 16.19 0.99 -29.94
CA ARG A 105 17.47 0.38 -29.59
C ARG A 105 17.63 0.06 -28.10
N CYS A 106 16.97 0.83 -27.23
CA CYS A 106 17.13 0.73 -25.77
C CYS A 106 15.76 0.92 -25.09
N VAL A 107 15.20 -0.17 -24.55
CA VAL A 107 13.92 -0.12 -23.81
C VAL A 107 13.94 0.85 -22.61
N PRO A 108 15.03 0.95 -21.82
CA PRO A 108 15.12 1.96 -20.76
C PRO A 108 14.90 3.40 -21.25
N ALA A 109 15.32 3.73 -22.48
CA ALA A 109 15.16 5.06 -23.07
C ALA A 109 13.76 5.33 -23.65
N LEU A 110 12.86 4.34 -23.61
CA LEU A 110 11.45 4.52 -23.95
C LEU A 110 10.63 4.91 -22.71
N GLU A 111 9.77 5.90 -22.89
CA GLU A 111 8.98 6.58 -21.85
C GLU A 111 7.52 6.72 -22.26
N PHE A 112 6.63 6.75 -21.27
CA PHE A 112 5.18 6.89 -21.49
C PHE A 112 4.79 8.35 -21.27
N HIS A 113 4.46 9.03 -22.36
CA HIS A 113 3.96 10.40 -22.32
C HIS A 113 2.43 10.38 -22.31
N HIS A 114 1.79 11.14 -21.43
CA HIS A 114 0.32 11.24 -21.42
C HIS A 114 -0.13 12.19 -22.52
N LYS A 115 -1.17 11.83 -23.27
CA LYS A 115 -1.69 12.68 -24.37
C LYS A 115 -2.34 13.97 -23.88
N THR A 116 -2.78 13.99 -22.62
CA THR A 116 -3.43 15.13 -21.98
C THR A 116 -2.80 15.36 -20.60
N LYS A 117 -2.99 16.56 -20.02
CA LYS A 117 -2.49 16.91 -18.67
C LYS A 117 -3.23 16.16 -17.55
N GLU A 118 -4.42 15.62 -17.84
CA GLU A 118 -5.19 14.81 -16.89
C GLU A 118 -4.54 13.43 -16.70
N LYS A 119 -3.96 13.21 -15.52
CA LYS A 119 -3.40 11.92 -15.08
C LYS A 119 -3.64 11.74 -13.60
N ASP A 120 -3.76 10.49 -13.16
CA ASP A 120 -3.78 10.18 -11.73
C ASP A 120 -2.35 10.20 -11.16
N ALA A 121 -1.40 9.64 -11.93
CA ALA A 121 0.02 9.57 -11.58
C ALA A 121 0.84 9.18 -12.82
N SER A 122 2.18 9.24 -12.73
CA SER A 122 3.02 8.71 -13.81
C SER A 122 2.92 7.17 -13.91
N ILE A 123 3.11 6.60 -15.10
CA ILE A 123 3.17 5.13 -15.27
C ILE A 123 4.24 4.52 -14.35
N ALA A 124 5.38 5.18 -14.19
CA ALA A 124 6.45 4.72 -13.30
C ALA A 124 6.03 4.68 -11.82
N GLU A 125 5.13 5.56 -11.40
CA GLU A 125 4.56 5.60 -10.05
C GLU A 125 3.45 4.57 -9.87
N LEU A 126 2.55 4.43 -10.86
CA LEU A 126 1.52 3.40 -10.84
C LEU A 126 2.12 2.00 -10.78
N ILE A 127 3.20 1.76 -11.52
CA ILE A 127 3.97 0.52 -11.42
C ILE A 127 4.44 0.30 -9.97
N LYS A 128 4.76 1.32 -9.17
CA LYS A 128 5.21 1.10 -7.78
C LYS A 128 4.06 0.79 -6.82
N ASN A 129 2.91 1.44 -7.03
CA ASN A 129 1.93 1.63 -5.97
C ASN A 129 0.57 0.96 -6.23
N THR A 130 0.32 0.44 -7.44
CA THR A 130 -0.99 -0.13 -7.79
C THR A 130 -0.92 -1.48 -8.52
N SER A 131 -2.10 -2.04 -8.80
CA SER A 131 -2.27 -3.29 -9.54
C SER A 131 -1.87 -3.13 -11.01
N GLU A 132 -1.47 -4.23 -11.63
CA GLU A 132 -1.13 -4.23 -13.06
C GLU A 132 -2.33 -3.82 -13.94
N GLN A 133 -3.55 -4.17 -13.52
CA GLN A 133 -4.77 -3.76 -14.22
C GLN A 133 -4.93 -2.24 -14.27
N ASN A 134 -4.66 -1.54 -13.16
CA ASN A 134 -4.75 -0.08 -13.12
C ASN A 134 -3.66 0.57 -13.98
N VAL A 135 -2.44 0.00 -13.98
CA VAL A 135 -1.36 0.44 -14.88
C VAL A 135 -1.77 0.29 -16.35
N LEU A 136 -2.40 -0.83 -16.70
CA LEU A 136 -2.89 -1.10 -18.06
C LEU A 136 -4.05 -0.21 -18.48
N LYS A 137 -4.86 0.29 -17.54
CA LYS A 137 -5.89 1.29 -17.83
C LYS A 137 -5.25 2.63 -18.18
N GLU A 138 -4.30 3.09 -17.37
CA GLU A 138 -3.66 4.39 -17.59
C GLU A 138 -2.78 4.40 -18.85
N VAL A 139 -2.05 3.33 -19.15
CA VAL A 139 -1.15 3.29 -20.33
C VAL A 139 -1.88 3.54 -21.65
N LYS A 140 -3.18 3.23 -21.73
CA LYS A 140 -4.01 3.48 -22.93
C LYS A 140 -4.18 4.97 -23.24
N ARG A 141 -4.01 5.83 -22.22
CA ARG A 141 -4.04 7.30 -22.33
C ARG A 141 -2.66 7.87 -22.69
N CYS A 142 -1.64 7.03 -22.77
CA CYS A 142 -0.28 7.43 -23.11
C CYS A 142 0.07 7.19 -24.58
N VAL A 143 1.19 7.77 -25.01
CA VAL A 143 1.97 7.39 -26.18
C VAL A 143 3.36 6.94 -25.72
N LEU A 144 3.94 5.98 -26.45
CA LEU A 144 5.30 5.51 -26.19
C LEU A 144 6.28 6.31 -27.03
N VAL A 145 7.19 7.04 -26.37
CA VAL A 145 8.17 7.90 -27.03
C VAL A 145 9.57 7.62 -26.49
N CYS A 146 10.62 8.00 -27.21
CA CYS A 146 11.97 8.00 -26.62
C CYS A 146 12.16 9.23 -25.73
N ALA A 147 13.16 9.19 -24.86
CA ALA A 147 13.46 10.28 -23.92
C ALA A 147 13.60 11.66 -24.62
N ASN A 148 14.24 11.71 -25.80
CA ASN A 148 14.40 12.98 -26.53
C ASN A 148 13.05 13.54 -26.99
N CYS A 149 12.25 12.74 -27.70
CA CYS A 149 10.92 13.15 -28.13
C CYS A 149 10.00 13.46 -26.93
N HIS A 150 10.17 12.77 -25.81
CA HIS A 150 9.43 13.07 -24.59
C HIS A 150 9.73 14.47 -24.04
N ARG A 151 11.01 14.87 -24.02
CA ARG A 151 11.42 16.23 -23.63
C ARG A 151 10.87 17.28 -24.59
N GLU A 152 10.93 17.04 -25.89
CA GLU A 152 10.39 17.96 -26.92
C GLU A 152 8.88 18.17 -26.75
N LEU A 153 8.11 17.11 -26.43
CA LEU A 153 6.68 17.23 -26.17
C LEU A 153 6.39 18.11 -24.95
N HIS A 154 7.15 17.92 -23.86
CA HIS A 154 7.01 18.78 -22.67
C HIS A 154 7.42 20.23 -22.92
N GLN A 155 8.37 20.50 -23.83
CA GLN A 155 8.73 21.86 -24.20
C GLN A 155 7.61 22.55 -24.99
N LYS A 156 6.89 21.81 -25.83
CA LYS A 156 5.79 22.35 -26.67
C LYS A 156 4.49 22.56 -25.90
N ASP A 157 4.33 21.93 -24.73
CA ASP A 157 3.17 22.07 -23.84
C ASP A 157 3.62 22.42 -22.41
N PRO A 158 4.00 23.69 -22.14
CA PRO A 158 4.51 24.14 -20.84
C PRO A 158 3.51 24.01 -19.69
#